data_AF-A0A559QST1-F1
#
_entry.id   AF-A0A559QST1-F1
#
_cell.length_a   1.000
_cell.length_b   1.000
_cell.length_c   1.000
_cell.angle_alpha   90.00
_cell.angle_beta   90.00
_cell.angle_gamma   90.00
#
_symmetry.space_group_name_H-M   'P 1'
#
loop_
_entity.id
_entity.type
_entity.pdbx_description
1 polymer ?
#
loop_
_entity_poly.entity_id
_entity_poly.type
_entity_poly.pdbx_seq_one_letter_code
_entity_poly.pdbx_strand_id
1 'polypeptide(L)'
;MHNKKLSICAIFCCIALALKVHSETKQLNCEPFSATQTPIGDFQNNVWNQQAAGDFKWRQCVLKKQTSQGTKYGWSWQWPPKGTEVYAQPQVTLGQTPWVGHKTPYPGYPISLASLNSLSVSYQTETNSNGAYNLATTFWITSANNIPTIAHKESIAAELMVWTYASPGFYNHPAGKKVAEMLASGENWEVWVQQNWHDTSGVQNNRWVYIAFRSKSNRFSADYDATAMINFAVERGYLKRNLYIADIQLGNEVMSGTGETWVDKFAVSINGKLARSL
;
A
#
# COMPACT_ATOMS: atom_id res chain seq x y z
N MET A 1 10.46 79.51 -30.93
CA MET A 1 10.64 78.47 -31.96
C MET A 1 11.30 77.27 -31.27
N HIS A 2 10.50 76.33 -30.77
CA HIS A 2 10.20 75.01 -31.37
C HIS A 2 11.29 73.95 -31.16
N ASN A 3 10.84 72.75 -30.76
CA ASN A 3 11.53 71.45 -30.63
C ASN A 3 12.28 71.17 -29.31
N LYS A 4 12.12 70.03 -28.63
CA LYS A 4 11.31 68.81 -28.80
C LYS A 4 11.24 68.17 -27.39
N LYS A 5 10.04 67.83 -26.88
CA LYS A 5 9.90 66.96 -25.71
C LYS A 5 10.02 65.51 -26.18
N LEU A 6 11.07 64.81 -25.74
CA LEU A 6 11.21 63.37 -25.91
C LEU A 6 10.33 62.69 -24.85
N SER A 7 9.31 61.96 -25.30
CA SER A 7 8.45 61.17 -24.43
C SER A 7 9.11 59.81 -24.18
N ILE A 8 9.53 59.54 -22.95
CA ILE A 8 10.03 58.22 -22.54
C ILE A 8 8.82 57.42 -22.02
N CYS A 9 8.37 56.48 -22.83
CA CYS A 9 7.38 55.49 -22.45
C CYS A 9 8.10 54.41 -21.62
N ALA A 10 7.89 54.41 -20.30
CA ALA A 10 8.41 53.38 -19.42
C ALA A 10 7.52 52.13 -19.55
N ILE A 11 8.00 51.12 -20.29
CA ILE A 11 7.42 49.78 -20.32
C ILE A 11 7.75 49.14 -18.96
N PHE A 12 6.75 49.04 -18.09
CA PHE A 12 6.83 48.21 -16.89
C PHE A 12 6.77 46.74 -17.31
N CYS A 13 7.95 46.12 -17.44
CA CYS A 13 8.06 44.68 -17.60
C CYS A 13 7.83 44.03 -16.22
N CYS A 14 6.61 43.58 -15.96
CA CYS A 14 6.32 42.72 -14.81
C CYS A 14 6.98 41.35 -15.05
N ILE A 15 8.21 41.19 -14.55
CA ILE A 15 8.82 39.86 -14.40
C ILE A 15 8.10 39.18 -13.24
N ALA A 16 7.11 38.35 -13.55
CA ALA A 16 6.57 37.39 -12.60
C ALA A 16 7.66 36.35 -12.32
N LEU A 17 8.39 36.52 -11.21
CA LEU A 17 9.22 35.44 -10.66
C LEU A 17 8.27 34.30 -10.26
N ALA A 18 8.17 33.27 -11.10
CA ALA A 18 7.61 32.00 -10.69
C ALA A 18 8.54 31.41 -9.62
N LEU A 19 8.16 31.58 -8.35
CA LEU A 19 8.75 30.88 -7.22
C LEU A 19 8.60 29.37 -7.48
N LYS A 20 9.65 28.73 -7.98
CA LYS A 20 9.77 27.27 -7.94
C LYS A 20 9.77 26.88 -6.47
N VAL A 21 8.63 26.43 -5.97
CA VAL A 21 8.56 25.71 -4.69
C VAL A 21 9.43 24.47 -4.85
N HIS A 22 10.66 24.51 -4.35
CA HIS A 22 11.45 23.30 -4.16
C HIS A 22 10.73 22.50 -3.06
N SER A 23 10.08 21.40 -3.42
CA SER A 23 9.48 20.52 -2.42
C SER A 23 10.61 19.77 -1.72
N GLU A 24 11.05 20.26 -0.56
CA GLU A 24 11.99 19.49 0.25
C GLU A 24 11.27 18.26 0.83
N THR A 25 11.82 17.07 0.58
CA THR A 25 11.36 15.83 1.17
C THR A 25 11.78 15.77 2.64
N LYS A 26 10.82 15.63 3.55
CA LYS A 26 11.04 15.47 4.99
C LYS A 26 10.74 14.04 5.43
N GLN A 27 11.64 13.46 6.21
CA GLN A 27 11.40 12.20 6.92
C GLN A 27 10.49 12.46 8.13
N LEU A 28 9.43 11.67 8.25
CA LEU A 28 8.49 11.72 9.36
C LEU A 28 8.89 10.77 10.47
N ASN A 29 9.20 9.52 10.11
CA ASN A 29 9.62 8.49 11.04
C ASN A 29 10.44 7.42 10.31
N CYS A 30 11.45 6.87 10.97
CA CYS A 30 12.28 5.77 10.45
C CYS A 30 12.33 4.57 11.40
N GLU A 31 11.59 4.59 12.51
CA GLU A 31 11.54 3.48 13.45
C GLU A 31 10.88 2.25 12.80
N PRO A 32 11.40 1.02 13.01
CA PRO A 32 11.02 -0.18 12.27
C PRO A 32 9.50 -0.46 12.20
N PHE A 33 8.79 -0.23 13.30
CA PHE A 33 7.35 -0.50 13.43
C PHE A 33 6.53 0.76 13.71
N SER A 34 7.05 1.93 13.32
CA SER A 34 6.30 3.17 13.48
C SER A 34 5.09 3.25 12.56
N ALA A 35 4.06 3.93 13.06
CA ALA A 35 2.90 4.36 12.29
C ALA A 35 2.76 5.89 12.39
N THR A 36 2.47 6.54 11.27
CA THR A 36 2.20 7.97 11.18
C THR A 36 0.81 8.19 10.61
N GLN A 37 -0.10 8.75 11.42
CA GLN A 37 -1.45 9.05 10.97
C GLN A 37 -1.44 10.23 9.99
N THR A 38 -2.17 10.08 8.90
CA THR A 38 -2.32 11.12 7.87
C THR A 38 -3.78 11.20 7.42
N PRO A 39 -4.19 12.24 6.67
CA PRO A 39 -5.53 12.32 6.11
C PRO A 39 -5.91 11.11 5.24
N ILE A 40 -4.94 10.50 4.54
CA ILE A 40 -5.19 9.38 3.61
C ILE A 40 -5.06 7.98 4.22
N GLY A 41 -4.68 7.89 5.50
CA GLY A 41 -4.47 6.63 6.20
C GLY A 41 -3.23 6.64 7.09
N ASP A 42 -2.97 5.51 7.72
CA ASP A 42 -1.84 5.36 8.63
C ASP A 42 -0.65 4.81 7.84
N PHE A 43 0.40 5.62 7.69
CA PHE A 43 1.65 5.22 7.04
C PHE A 43 2.50 4.42 8.01
N GLN A 44 2.78 3.17 7.67
CA GLN A 44 3.53 2.26 8.51
C GLN A 44 4.87 1.92 7.86
N ASN A 45 5.93 1.89 8.68
CA ASN A 45 7.23 1.48 8.21
C ASN A 45 7.30 -0.06 8.05
N ASN A 46 6.65 -0.82 8.93
CA ASN A 46 6.46 -2.28 8.82
C ASN A 46 7.71 -3.06 8.35
N VAL A 47 8.75 -3.03 9.17
CA VAL A 47 10.00 -3.76 8.93
C VAL A 47 9.97 -5.13 9.62
N TRP A 48 9.03 -5.97 9.18
CA TRP A 48 8.69 -7.23 9.86
C TRP A 48 9.76 -8.33 9.76
N ASN A 49 10.67 -8.27 8.78
CA ASN A 49 11.71 -9.27 8.55
C ASN A 49 13.13 -8.65 8.50
N GLN A 50 13.38 -7.60 9.27
CA GLN A 50 14.70 -6.93 9.34
C GLN A 50 15.88 -7.88 9.60
N GLN A 51 15.65 -8.97 10.36
CA GLN A 51 16.68 -9.94 10.69
C GLN A 51 17.28 -10.64 9.46
N ALA A 52 16.51 -10.75 8.37
CA ALA A 52 17.00 -11.35 7.13
C ALA A 52 18.09 -10.49 6.46
N ALA A 53 18.25 -9.22 6.86
CA ALA A 53 19.31 -8.36 6.36
C ALA A 53 20.69 -8.65 6.99
N GLY A 54 20.77 -9.49 8.03
CA GLY A 54 22.01 -9.79 8.74
C GLY A 54 22.67 -8.52 9.28
N ASP A 55 23.96 -8.35 9.01
CA ASP A 55 24.74 -7.19 9.48
C ASP A 55 24.56 -5.91 8.66
N PHE A 56 23.81 -5.98 7.54
CA PHE A 56 23.64 -4.84 6.65
C PHE A 56 22.90 -3.69 7.36
N LYS A 57 23.47 -2.48 7.27
CA LYS A 57 22.87 -1.27 7.83
C LYS A 57 21.81 -0.73 6.88
N TRP A 58 20.60 -1.22 7.05
CA TRP A 58 19.43 -0.78 6.29
C TRP A 58 18.86 0.54 6.84
N ARG A 59 18.06 1.22 6.01
CA ARG A 59 17.29 2.40 6.41
C ARG A 59 15.93 2.36 5.72
N GLN A 60 14.87 2.65 6.45
CA GLN A 60 13.54 2.80 5.87
C GLN A 60 12.75 3.87 6.62
N CYS A 61 12.10 4.78 5.89
CA CYS A 61 11.43 5.93 6.49
C CYS A 61 10.12 6.26 5.79
N VAL A 62 9.12 6.68 6.57
CA VAL A 62 7.93 7.39 6.09
C VAL A 62 8.33 8.82 5.75
N LEU A 63 7.83 9.31 4.62
CA LEU A 63 8.17 10.60 4.02
C LEU A 63 6.95 11.51 3.88
N LYS A 64 7.21 12.82 3.86
CA LYS A 64 6.27 13.82 3.32
C LYS A 64 7.01 14.87 2.49
N LYS A 65 6.32 15.47 1.53
CA LYS A 65 6.78 16.68 0.82
C LYS A 65 5.60 17.61 0.53
N GLN A 66 5.85 18.92 0.47
CA GLN A 66 4.83 19.87 0.03
C GLN A 66 4.85 20.04 -1.48
N THR A 67 3.70 19.92 -2.11
CA THR A 67 3.51 20.12 -3.54
C THR A 67 2.56 21.28 -3.80
N SER A 68 2.43 21.71 -5.06
CA SER A 68 1.39 22.68 -5.44
C SER A 68 -0.04 22.18 -5.24
N GLN A 69 -0.24 20.87 -5.08
CA GLN A 69 -1.53 20.21 -4.87
C GLN A 69 -1.77 19.83 -3.40
N GLY A 70 -0.87 20.22 -2.48
CA GLY A 70 -0.94 19.88 -1.06
C GLY A 70 0.17 18.94 -0.59
N THR A 71 -0.04 18.31 0.56
CA THR A 71 0.97 17.43 1.17
C THR A 71 0.93 16.05 0.52
N LYS A 72 2.06 15.60 -0.06
CA LYS A 72 2.25 14.24 -0.55
C LYS A 72 2.96 13.40 0.51
N TYR A 73 2.54 12.15 0.66
CA TYR A 73 3.12 11.19 1.60
C TYR A 73 3.67 9.99 0.84
N GLY A 74 4.62 9.30 1.46
CA GLY A 74 5.30 8.16 0.84
C GLY A 74 6.22 7.47 1.81
N TRP A 75 7.11 6.66 1.26
CA TRP A 75 8.16 5.98 2.00
C TRP A 75 9.42 5.84 1.15
N SER A 76 10.54 5.65 1.82
CA SER A 76 11.83 5.31 1.21
C SER A 76 12.44 4.12 1.90
N TRP A 77 13.28 3.39 1.18
CA TRP A 77 14.01 2.25 1.70
C TRP A 77 15.44 2.19 1.15
N GLN A 78 16.30 1.54 1.91
CA GLN A 78 17.64 1.11 1.56
C GLN A 78 17.87 -0.24 2.25
N TRP A 79 17.87 -1.29 1.44
CA TRP A 79 18.06 -2.68 1.83
C TRP A 79 19.28 -3.27 1.10
N PRO A 80 19.77 -4.46 1.49
CA PRO A 80 20.82 -5.15 0.75
C PRO A 80 20.57 -5.14 -0.76
N PRO A 81 21.57 -4.86 -1.61
CA PRO A 81 21.39 -4.74 -3.06
C PRO A 81 21.06 -6.09 -3.74
N LYS A 82 21.32 -7.21 -3.07
CA LYS A 82 21.07 -8.58 -3.56
C LYS A 82 20.36 -9.42 -2.50
N GLY A 83 19.24 -8.93 -1.99
CA GLY A 83 18.40 -9.71 -1.08
C GLY A 83 17.61 -10.80 -1.81
N THR A 84 17.30 -11.87 -1.08
CA THR A 84 16.52 -13.02 -1.56
C THR A 84 15.23 -13.24 -0.77
N GLU A 85 15.00 -12.40 0.24
CA GLU A 85 13.86 -12.45 1.14
C GLU A 85 13.20 -11.07 1.20
N VAL A 86 11.88 -11.02 1.41
CA VAL A 86 11.20 -9.75 1.69
C VAL A 86 11.60 -9.28 3.09
N TYR A 87 12.12 -8.05 3.20
CA TYR A 87 12.55 -7.46 4.46
C TYR A 87 11.44 -6.69 5.17
N ALA A 88 10.60 -6.01 4.39
CA ALA A 88 9.65 -5.03 4.88
C ALA A 88 8.51 -4.83 3.88
N GLN A 89 7.41 -4.26 4.38
CA GLN A 89 6.32 -3.77 3.55
C GLN A 89 5.90 -2.36 4.00
N PRO A 90 6.69 -1.31 3.70
CA PRO A 90 6.23 0.05 3.94
C PRO A 90 4.94 0.31 3.15
N GLN A 91 3.98 0.92 3.84
CA GLN A 91 2.59 0.94 3.37
C GLN A 91 1.76 2.08 3.95
N VAL A 92 0.65 2.39 3.31
CA VAL A 92 -0.48 3.13 3.89
C VAL A 92 -1.61 2.15 4.23
N THR A 93 -2.21 2.30 5.41
CA THR A 93 -3.23 1.39 5.95
C THR A 93 -4.54 2.11 6.27
N LEU A 94 -5.67 1.51 5.89
CA LEU A 94 -7.00 1.84 6.36
C LEU A 94 -7.55 0.66 7.16
N GLY A 95 -8.04 0.89 8.37
CA GLY A 95 -8.44 -0.16 9.29
C GLY A 95 -7.36 -0.48 10.33
N GLN A 96 -7.41 -1.67 10.91
CA GLN A 96 -6.54 -2.07 12.02
C GLN A 96 -5.97 -3.46 11.77
N THR A 97 -4.64 -3.51 11.62
CA THR A 97 -3.94 -4.77 11.42
C THR A 97 -4.15 -5.71 12.62
N PRO A 98 -4.43 -7.00 12.41
CA PRO A 98 -4.62 -7.96 13.50
C PRO A 98 -3.31 -8.37 14.19
N TRP A 99 -2.16 -7.96 13.65
CA TRP A 99 -0.84 -8.31 14.16
C TRP A 99 -0.47 -7.60 15.47
N VAL A 100 -1.10 -6.46 15.75
CA VAL A 100 -0.90 -5.68 16.99
C VAL A 100 -2.24 -5.30 17.62
N GLY A 101 -2.22 -4.94 18.90
CA GLY A 101 -3.39 -4.43 19.61
C GLY A 101 -3.60 -2.94 19.37
N HIS A 102 -4.86 -2.50 19.38
CA HIS A 102 -5.21 -1.10 19.11
C HIS A 102 -6.11 -0.50 20.18
N LYS A 103 -5.76 0.70 20.66
CA LYS A 103 -6.52 1.36 21.74
C LYS A 103 -7.87 1.92 21.31
N THR A 104 -7.97 2.35 20.06
CA THR A 104 -9.15 3.05 19.53
C THR A 104 -9.62 2.35 18.27
N PRO A 105 -10.92 2.02 18.13
CA PRO A 105 -11.44 1.44 16.90
C PRO A 105 -11.21 2.34 15.68
N TYR A 106 -10.99 1.73 14.51
CA TYR A 106 -10.96 2.45 13.25
C TYR A 106 -12.36 2.47 12.64
N PRO A 107 -12.97 3.65 12.40
CA PRO A 107 -14.32 3.74 11.88
C PRO A 107 -14.51 2.96 10.57
N GLY A 108 -15.57 2.15 10.52
CA GLY A 108 -15.89 1.32 9.34
C GLY A 108 -15.14 0.00 9.26
N TYR A 109 -14.25 -0.31 10.21
CA TYR A 109 -13.53 -1.59 10.30
C TYR A 109 -13.83 -2.29 11.64
N PRO A 110 -13.77 -3.64 11.68
CA PRO A 110 -13.55 -4.52 10.53
C PRO A 110 -14.81 -4.66 9.65
N ILE A 111 -14.62 -4.95 8.36
CA ILE A 111 -15.71 -5.00 7.37
C ILE A 111 -16.22 -6.43 7.26
N SER A 112 -17.48 -6.67 7.61
CA SER A 112 -18.10 -8.00 7.48
C SER A 112 -18.25 -8.39 6.01
N LEU A 113 -17.70 -9.55 5.63
CA LEU A 113 -17.90 -10.12 4.30
C LEU A 113 -19.36 -10.52 4.05
N ALA A 114 -20.11 -10.85 5.11
CA ALA A 114 -21.51 -11.25 5.00
C ALA A 114 -22.41 -10.10 4.51
N SER A 115 -22.14 -8.88 4.97
CA SER A 115 -22.88 -7.66 4.61
C SER A 115 -22.17 -6.79 3.56
N LEU A 116 -21.14 -7.33 2.90
CA LEU A 116 -20.42 -6.60 1.86
C LEU A 116 -21.20 -6.66 0.54
N ASN A 117 -21.73 -5.51 0.12
CA ASN A 117 -22.42 -5.35 -1.15
C ASN A 117 -21.46 -4.86 -2.24
N SER A 118 -20.58 -3.93 -1.90
CA SER A 118 -19.53 -3.45 -2.80
C SER A 118 -18.26 -3.03 -2.05
N LEU A 119 -17.12 -3.27 -2.69
CA LEU A 119 -15.79 -2.86 -2.26
C LEU A 119 -14.96 -2.53 -3.50
N SER A 120 -14.62 -1.27 -3.69
CA SER A 120 -13.70 -0.83 -4.74
C SER A 120 -12.44 -0.26 -4.14
N VAL A 121 -11.30 -0.52 -4.77
CA VAL A 121 -10.01 0.06 -4.40
C VAL A 121 -9.43 0.75 -5.62
N SER A 122 -9.08 2.03 -5.45
CA SER A 122 -8.44 2.83 -6.48
C SER A 122 -7.21 3.53 -5.91
N TYR A 123 -6.09 3.43 -6.62
CA TYR A 123 -4.86 4.12 -6.22
C TYR A 123 -4.01 4.54 -7.41
N GLN A 124 -3.08 5.44 -7.11
CA GLN A 124 -2.01 5.85 -7.99
C GLN A 124 -0.76 6.11 -7.14
N THR A 125 0.37 5.62 -7.61
CA THR A 125 1.67 5.79 -6.96
C THR A 125 2.73 6.17 -7.99
N GLU A 126 3.81 6.76 -7.50
CA GLU A 126 5.06 6.94 -8.21
C GLU A 126 6.15 6.21 -7.45
N THR A 127 6.82 5.26 -8.07
CA THR A 127 7.94 4.54 -7.46
C THR A 127 9.20 4.71 -8.29
N ASN A 128 10.31 5.07 -7.65
CA ASN A 128 11.64 5.05 -8.25
C ASN A 128 12.56 4.17 -7.40
N SER A 129 13.12 3.12 -7.99
CA SER A 129 14.01 2.20 -7.28
C SER A 129 14.95 1.49 -8.24
N ASN A 130 16.12 1.11 -7.72
CA ASN A 130 17.07 0.21 -8.39
C ASN A 130 17.00 -1.25 -7.88
N GLY A 131 16.03 -1.54 -7.00
CA GLY A 131 15.93 -2.80 -6.27
C GLY A 131 14.81 -3.72 -6.75
N ALA A 132 14.65 -4.82 -6.02
CA ALA A 132 13.59 -5.79 -6.21
C ALA A 132 12.45 -5.55 -5.22
N TYR A 133 11.26 -5.32 -5.76
CA TYR A 133 10.04 -5.07 -5.00
C TYR A 133 8.77 -5.40 -5.83
N ASN A 134 7.62 -5.49 -5.16
CA ASN A 134 6.30 -5.45 -5.79
C ASN A 134 5.53 -4.17 -5.40
N LEU A 135 4.38 -3.93 -6.04
CA LEU A 135 3.33 -3.04 -5.54
C LEU A 135 2.08 -3.88 -5.37
N ALA A 136 1.56 -3.92 -4.15
CA ALA A 136 0.39 -4.72 -3.84
C ALA A 136 -0.53 -4.02 -2.84
N THR A 137 -1.82 -4.31 -2.97
CA THR A 137 -2.72 -4.14 -1.83
C THR A 137 -2.81 -5.43 -1.04
N THR A 138 -2.98 -5.33 0.28
CA THR A 138 -3.11 -6.47 1.20
C THR A 138 -4.34 -6.28 2.06
N PHE A 139 -5.13 -7.34 2.21
CA PHE A 139 -6.34 -7.40 3.02
C PHE A 139 -6.10 -8.46 4.08
N TRP A 140 -5.93 -8.05 5.34
CA TRP A 140 -5.93 -9.01 6.43
C TRP A 140 -7.37 -9.37 6.78
N ILE A 141 -7.71 -10.66 6.65
CA ILE A 141 -9.06 -11.18 6.88
C ILE A 141 -9.04 -12.03 8.14
N THR A 142 -9.98 -11.76 9.05
CA THR A 142 -10.06 -12.37 10.37
C THR A 142 -11.42 -13.02 10.64
N SER A 143 -11.46 -13.91 11.62
CA SER A 143 -12.69 -14.45 12.20
C SER A 143 -13.30 -13.53 13.26
N ALA A 144 -12.56 -12.53 13.74
CA ALA A 144 -13.01 -11.61 14.77
C ALA A 144 -13.74 -10.40 14.17
N ASN A 145 -14.93 -10.10 14.71
CA ASN A 145 -15.74 -8.94 14.31
C ASN A 145 -15.30 -7.63 14.97
N ASN A 146 -14.23 -7.66 15.77
CA ASN A 146 -13.54 -6.53 16.34
C ASN A 146 -12.03 -6.83 16.46
N ILE A 147 -11.20 -5.79 16.43
CA ILE A 147 -9.77 -5.92 16.71
C ILE A 147 -9.53 -5.41 18.15
N PRO A 148 -9.12 -6.28 19.09
CA PRO A 148 -9.02 -5.90 20.49
C PRO A 148 -7.80 -5.00 20.76
N THR A 149 -7.75 -4.48 22.00
CA THR A 149 -6.63 -3.67 22.49
C THR A 149 -5.32 -4.44 22.64
N ILE A 150 -5.40 -5.77 22.61
CA ILE A 150 -4.28 -6.72 22.59
C ILE A 150 -4.31 -7.43 21.23
N ALA A 151 -3.14 -7.79 20.68
CA ALA A 151 -3.09 -8.49 19.40
C ALA A 151 -3.85 -9.83 19.48
N HIS A 152 -4.64 -10.13 18.46
CA HIS A 152 -5.48 -11.35 18.37
C HIS A 152 -5.14 -12.10 17.08
N LYS A 153 -3.88 -12.52 16.99
CA LYS A 153 -3.26 -13.06 15.77
C LYS A 153 -3.87 -14.40 15.33
N GLU A 154 -4.38 -15.16 16.28
CA GLU A 154 -5.11 -16.42 16.06
C GLU A 154 -6.42 -16.22 15.29
N SER A 155 -6.94 -14.99 15.24
CA SER A 155 -8.11 -14.67 14.43
C SER A 155 -7.79 -14.51 12.95
N ILE A 156 -6.52 -14.39 12.56
CA ILE A 156 -6.09 -14.27 11.16
C ILE A 156 -6.49 -15.53 10.42
N ALA A 157 -7.41 -15.38 9.47
CA ALA A 157 -7.96 -16.47 8.68
C ALA A 157 -7.33 -16.50 7.28
N ALA A 158 -7.13 -15.33 6.68
CA ALA A 158 -6.56 -15.21 5.35
C ALA A 158 -5.82 -13.89 5.15
N GLU A 159 -4.94 -13.93 4.15
CA GLU A 159 -4.27 -12.79 3.56
C GLU A 159 -4.64 -12.77 2.07
N LEU A 160 -5.36 -11.75 1.65
CA LEU A 160 -5.68 -11.54 0.25
C LEU A 160 -4.81 -10.40 -0.28
N MET A 161 -3.96 -10.69 -1.27
CA MET A 161 -3.14 -9.70 -1.93
C MET A 161 -3.61 -9.43 -3.36
N VAL A 162 -3.48 -8.19 -3.82
CA VAL A 162 -3.68 -7.83 -5.24
C VAL A 162 -2.40 -7.19 -5.76
N TRP A 163 -1.65 -7.92 -6.58
CA TRP A 163 -0.37 -7.50 -7.13
C TRP A 163 -0.58 -6.83 -8.48
N THR A 164 -0.16 -5.57 -8.61
CA THR A 164 -0.28 -4.82 -9.87
C THR A 164 1.06 -4.51 -10.51
N TYR A 165 2.14 -4.62 -9.74
CA TYR A 165 3.49 -4.50 -10.24
C TYR A 165 4.41 -5.49 -9.52
N ALA A 166 5.32 -6.11 -10.26
CA ALA A 166 6.50 -6.75 -9.71
C ALA A 166 7.70 -6.40 -10.60
N SER A 167 8.77 -5.92 -9.98
CA SER A 167 10.04 -5.68 -10.69
C SER A 167 10.66 -7.00 -11.18
N PRO A 168 11.49 -6.98 -12.24
CA PRO A 168 12.11 -8.21 -12.78
C PRO A 168 12.98 -8.97 -11.79
N GLY A 169 13.54 -8.29 -10.78
CA GLY A 169 14.37 -8.90 -9.74
C GLY A 169 13.57 -9.45 -8.55
N PHE A 170 12.26 -9.25 -8.50
CA PHE A 170 11.38 -9.75 -7.44
C PHE A 170 10.89 -11.18 -7.74
N TYR A 171 10.13 -11.78 -6.82
CA TYR A 171 9.53 -13.09 -7.05
C TYR A 171 8.71 -13.12 -8.35
N ASN A 172 8.98 -14.13 -9.17
CA ASN A 172 8.34 -14.30 -10.47
C ASN A 172 6.85 -14.62 -10.38
N HIS A 173 6.38 -15.07 -9.23
CA HIS A 173 4.98 -15.36 -8.94
C HIS A 173 4.70 -15.20 -7.44
N PRO A 174 3.43 -14.97 -7.05
CA PRO A 174 3.01 -15.04 -5.66
C PRO A 174 3.25 -16.43 -5.04
N ALA A 175 3.10 -16.51 -3.71
CA ALA A 175 3.17 -17.77 -3.01
C ALA A 175 2.07 -18.76 -3.44
N GLY A 176 2.37 -20.05 -3.37
CA GLY A 176 1.43 -21.12 -3.67
C GLY A 176 1.40 -21.55 -5.14
N LYS A 177 0.20 -21.91 -5.62
CA LYS A 177 -0.02 -22.40 -6.99
C LYS A 177 -1.03 -21.53 -7.70
N LYS A 178 -0.82 -21.29 -9.00
CA LYS A 178 -1.84 -20.71 -9.88
C LYS A 178 -2.98 -21.69 -10.03
N VAL A 179 -4.18 -21.30 -9.61
CA VAL A 179 -5.39 -22.14 -9.63
C VAL A 179 -6.43 -21.69 -10.64
N ALA A 180 -6.36 -20.43 -11.09
CA ALA A 180 -7.30 -19.88 -12.06
C ALA A 180 -6.77 -18.61 -12.74
N GLU A 181 -7.56 -18.14 -13.70
CA GLU A 181 -7.56 -16.75 -14.18
C GLU A 181 -8.97 -16.19 -14.03
N MET A 182 -9.10 -14.89 -13.77
CA MET A 182 -10.39 -14.22 -13.69
C MET A 182 -10.37 -12.88 -14.41
N LEU A 183 -11.48 -12.55 -15.08
CA LEU A 183 -11.69 -11.23 -15.67
C LEU A 183 -12.56 -10.40 -14.73
N ALA A 184 -12.04 -9.30 -14.21
CA ALA A 184 -12.77 -8.35 -13.38
C ALA A 184 -12.30 -6.93 -13.65
N SER A 185 -13.23 -5.97 -13.69
CA SER A 185 -12.94 -4.56 -14.00
C SER A 185 -12.19 -4.37 -15.33
N GLY A 186 -12.42 -5.23 -16.32
CA GLY A 186 -11.73 -5.17 -17.62
C GLY A 186 -10.30 -5.72 -17.61
N GLU A 187 -9.87 -6.35 -16.52
CA GLU A 187 -8.50 -6.83 -16.34
C GLU A 187 -8.47 -8.33 -16.05
N ASN A 188 -7.47 -9.02 -16.62
CA ASN A 188 -7.25 -10.44 -16.37
C ASN A 188 -6.25 -10.61 -15.20
N TRP A 189 -6.70 -11.31 -14.17
CA TRP A 189 -5.95 -11.59 -12.95
C TRP A 189 -5.63 -13.07 -12.88
N GLU A 190 -4.36 -13.39 -12.66
CA GLU A 190 -3.98 -14.73 -12.22
C GLU A 190 -4.36 -14.90 -10.75
N VAL A 191 -4.98 -16.04 -10.41
CA VAL A 191 -5.34 -16.36 -9.04
C VAL A 191 -4.38 -17.42 -8.50
N TRP A 192 -3.68 -17.08 -7.43
CA TRP A 192 -2.71 -17.92 -6.75
C TRP A 192 -3.19 -18.21 -5.33
N VAL A 193 -3.07 -19.47 -4.88
CA VAL A 193 -3.53 -19.88 -3.56
C VAL A 193 -2.50 -20.76 -2.86
N GLN A 194 -2.31 -20.51 -1.56
CA GLN A 194 -1.63 -21.38 -0.62
C GLN A 194 -2.47 -21.53 0.64
N GLN A 195 -2.97 -22.74 0.89
CA GLN A 195 -3.95 -23.03 1.94
C GLN A 195 -3.38 -23.00 3.36
N ASN A 196 -2.07 -23.19 3.49
CA ASN A 196 -1.39 -23.26 4.78
C ASN A 196 -0.14 -22.36 4.77
N TRP A 197 -0.34 -21.08 4.45
CA TRP A 197 0.72 -20.09 4.44
C TRP A 197 1.13 -19.70 5.86
N HIS A 198 2.23 -18.95 5.98
CA HIS A 198 2.82 -18.60 7.26
C HIS A 198 3.76 -17.41 7.17
N ASP A 199 4.13 -16.92 8.35
CA ASP A 199 5.12 -15.88 8.53
C ASP A 199 6.50 -16.41 8.16
N THR A 200 7.02 -15.95 7.03
CA THR A 200 8.33 -16.39 6.50
C THR A 200 9.51 -15.82 7.30
N SER A 201 9.27 -14.87 8.21
CA SER A 201 10.30 -14.37 9.12
C SER A 201 10.66 -15.38 10.22
N GLY A 202 9.80 -16.39 10.43
CA GLY A 202 9.93 -17.40 11.47
C GLY A 202 9.60 -16.91 12.89
N VAL A 203 9.12 -15.67 13.04
CA VAL A 203 8.81 -15.07 14.35
C VAL A 203 7.45 -15.54 14.87
N GLN A 204 6.48 -15.76 13.99
CA GLN A 204 5.13 -16.22 14.33
C GLN A 204 4.85 -17.62 13.77
N ASN A 205 4.09 -18.42 14.54
CA ASN A 205 3.66 -19.76 14.11
C ASN A 205 2.24 -19.78 13.48
N ASN A 206 1.65 -18.60 13.27
CA ASN A 206 0.33 -18.44 12.68
C ASN A 206 0.28 -19.07 11.28
N ARG A 207 -0.88 -19.65 10.96
CA ARG A 207 -1.18 -20.18 9.63
C ARG A 207 -2.45 -19.55 9.10
N TRP A 208 -2.47 -19.25 7.81
CA TRP A 208 -3.62 -18.65 7.14
C TRP A 208 -3.69 -19.08 5.69
N VAL A 209 -4.83 -18.83 5.06
CA VAL A 209 -4.97 -18.98 3.61
C VAL A 209 -4.38 -17.74 2.94
N TYR A 210 -3.37 -17.93 2.09
CA TYR A 210 -2.87 -16.88 1.22
C TYR A 210 -3.56 -16.96 -0.15
N ILE A 211 -4.08 -15.83 -0.61
CA ILE A 211 -4.74 -15.68 -1.90
C ILE A 211 -4.16 -14.45 -2.59
N ALA A 212 -3.60 -14.61 -3.79
CA ALA A 212 -3.11 -13.48 -4.56
C ALA A 212 -3.79 -13.38 -5.92
N PHE A 213 -4.26 -12.17 -6.23
CA PHE A 213 -4.73 -11.77 -7.55
C PHE A 213 -3.62 -10.96 -8.21
N ARG A 214 -2.93 -11.54 -9.19
CA ARG A 214 -1.82 -10.88 -9.87
C ARG A 214 -2.22 -10.40 -11.25
N SER A 215 -2.02 -9.11 -11.49
CA SER A 215 -2.15 -8.52 -12.82
C SER A 215 -1.12 -9.09 -13.77
N LYS A 216 -1.52 -9.36 -15.01
CA LYS A 216 -0.59 -9.69 -16.10
C LYS A 216 0.17 -8.47 -16.63
N SER A 217 -0.33 -7.27 -16.36
CA SER A 217 0.28 -6.01 -16.80
C SER A 217 0.76 -5.21 -15.60
N ASN A 218 2.06 -4.90 -15.59
CA ASN A 218 2.69 -4.09 -14.56
C ASN A 218 2.20 -2.63 -14.62
N ARG A 219 1.73 -2.09 -13.50
CA ARG A 219 1.21 -0.72 -13.37
C ARG A 219 1.32 -0.19 -11.94
N PHE A 220 1.47 1.12 -11.82
CA PHE A 220 1.54 1.84 -10.54
C PHE A 220 0.21 2.53 -10.15
N SER A 221 -0.83 2.30 -10.94
CA SER A 221 -2.20 2.71 -10.67
C SER A 221 -3.16 1.57 -10.93
N ALA A 222 -4.26 1.52 -10.20
CA ALA A 222 -5.32 0.54 -10.42
C ALA A 222 -6.66 1.08 -9.94
N ASP A 223 -7.74 0.56 -10.53
CA ASP A 223 -9.11 0.72 -10.06
C ASP A 223 -9.82 -0.62 -10.28
N TYR A 224 -10.12 -1.32 -9.20
CA TYR A 224 -10.65 -2.68 -9.27
C TYR A 224 -11.77 -2.93 -8.26
N ASP A 225 -12.68 -3.82 -8.65
CA ASP A 225 -13.75 -4.32 -7.80
C ASP A 225 -13.23 -5.49 -6.94
N ALA A 226 -12.89 -5.19 -5.70
CA ALA A 226 -12.46 -6.20 -4.73
C ALA A 226 -13.61 -7.13 -4.33
N THR A 227 -14.87 -6.71 -4.48
CA THR A 227 -16.05 -7.57 -4.23
C THR A 227 -16.02 -8.79 -5.13
N ALA A 228 -15.72 -8.61 -6.42
CA ALA A 228 -15.63 -9.71 -7.39
C ALA A 228 -14.54 -10.71 -6.99
N MET A 229 -13.38 -10.22 -6.55
CA MET A 229 -12.27 -11.06 -6.08
C MET A 229 -12.62 -11.84 -4.81
N ILE A 230 -13.27 -11.18 -3.84
CA ILE A 230 -13.71 -11.81 -2.59
C ILE A 230 -14.79 -12.86 -2.87
N ASN A 231 -15.79 -12.54 -3.70
CA ASN A 231 -16.84 -13.48 -4.08
C ASN A 231 -16.24 -14.70 -4.80
N PHE A 232 -15.30 -14.50 -5.73
CA PHE A 232 -14.56 -15.59 -6.36
C PHE A 232 -13.90 -16.51 -5.32
N ALA A 233 -13.20 -15.93 -4.34
CA ALA A 233 -12.54 -16.69 -3.29
C ALA A 233 -13.54 -17.43 -2.37
N VAL A 234 -14.70 -16.84 -2.08
CA VAL A 234 -15.79 -17.48 -1.31
C VAL A 234 -16.42 -18.63 -2.09
N GLU A 235 -16.76 -18.43 -3.35
CA GLU A 235 -17.38 -19.45 -4.22
C GLU A 235 -16.47 -20.67 -4.43
N ARG A 236 -15.15 -20.46 -4.42
CA ARG A 236 -14.16 -21.54 -4.49
C ARG A 236 -13.80 -22.15 -3.12
N GLY A 237 -14.43 -21.69 -2.05
CA GLY A 237 -14.20 -22.18 -0.69
C GLY A 237 -12.84 -21.80 -0.09
N TYR A 238 -12.13 -20.83 -0.68
CA TYR A 238 -10.88 -20.31 -0.14
C TYR A 238 -11.12 -19.31 1.00
N LEU A 239 -12.28 -18.65 1.01
CA LEU A 239 -12.75 -17.78 2.09
C LEU A 239 -14.13 -18.20 2.58
N LYS A 240 -14.44 -17.89 3.83
CA LYS A 240 -15.79 -18.04 4.39
C LYS A 240 -16.49 -16.68 4.45
N ARG A 241 -17.78 -16.65 4.12
CA ARG A 241 -18.60 -15.43 4.08
C ARG A 241 -18.80 -14.77 5.45
N ASN A 242 -18.59 -15.49 6.55
CA ASN A 242 -18.72 -14.99 7.91
C ASN A 242 -17.43 -14.35 8.48
N LEU A 243 -16.39 -14.18 7.65
CA LEU A 243 -15.16 -13.50 8.03
C LEU A 243 -15.28 -11.98 7.89
N TYR A 244 -14.24 -11.26 8.34
CA TYR A 244 -14.18 -9.81 8.36
C TYR A 244 -12.84 -9.32 7.80
N ILE A 245 -12.84 -8.21 7.05
CA ILE A 245 -11.60 -7.52 6.63
C ILE A 245 -11.19 -6.60 7.77
N ALA A 246 -10.04 -6.88 8.39
CA ALA A 246 -9.49 -6.10 9.49
C ALA A 246 -8.86 -4.78 9.02
N ASP A 247 -8.14 -4.83 7.91
CA ASP A 247 -7.56 -3.66 7.24
C ASP A 247 -7.39 -3.87 5.73
N ILE A 248 -7.10 -2.76 5.05
CA ILE A 248 -6.70 -2.72 3.65
C ILE A 248 -5.44 -1.85 3.57
N GLN A 249 -4.39 -2.42 3.00
CA GLN A 249 -3.06 -1.84 2.95
C GLN A 249 -2.67 -1.65 1.49
N LEU A 250 -1.92 -0.58 1.17
CA LEU A 250 -1.23 -0.39 -0.11
C LEU A 250 0.25 -0.16 0.18
N GLY A 251 1.13 -1.00 -0.36
CA GLY A 251 2.54 -0.94 -0.06
C GLY A 251 3.43 -1.68 -1.05
N ASN A 252 4.72 -1.69 -0.75
CA ASN A 252 5.72 -2.46 -1.49
C ASN A 252 6.31 -3.53 -0.60
N GLU A 253 6.21 -4.81 -0.95
CA GLU A 253 7.12 -5.81 -0.38
C GLU A 253 8.50 -5.59 -0.99
N VAL A 254 9.50 -5.29 -0.14
CA VAL A 254 10.84 -4.92 -0.59
C VAL A 254 11.82 -6.04 -0.29
N MET A 255 12.48 -6.54 -1.34
CA MET A 255 13.49 -7.60 -1.28
C MET A 255 14.92 -7.08 -1.47
N SER A 256 15.12 -5.93 -2.12
CA SER A 256 16.47 -5.37 -2.26
C SER A 256 16.51 -3.89 -2.64
N GLY A 257 17.73 -3.33 -2.57
CA GLY A 257 18.08 -2.05 -3.18
C GLY A 257 17.58 -0.82 -2.44
N THR A 258 17.60 0.31 -3.13
CA THR A 258 17.19 1.62 -2.63
C THR A 258 16.03 2.14 -3.48
N GLY A 259 15.07 2.79 -2.85
CA GLY A 259 13.97 3.40 -3.57
C GLY A 259 13.08 4.28 -2.71
N GLU A 260 12.14 4.90 -3.38
CA GLU A 260 11.04 5.63 -2.77
C GLU A 260 9.74 5.41 -3.54
N THR A 261 8.63 5.40 -2.81
CA THR A 261 7.27 5.40 -3.35
C THR A 261 6.51 6.57 -2.78
N TRP A 262 5.83 7.31 -3.64
CA TRP A 262 4.91 8.37 -3.28
C TRP A 262 3.48 7.96 -3.63
N VAL A 263 2.55 8.20 -2.71
CA VAL A 263 1.13 7.92 -2.91
C VAL A 263 0.44 9.18 -3.43
N ASP A 264 -0.02 9.14 -4.69
CA ASP A 264 -0.82 10.21 -5.30
C ASP A 264 -2.29 10.08 -4.93
N LYS A 265 -2.78 8.85 -4.91
CA LYS A 265 -4.16 8.52 -4.58
C LYS A 265 -4.21 7.19 -3.87
N PHE A 266 -5.01 7.10 -2.82
CA PHE A 266 -5.46 5.83 -2.26
C PHE A 266 -6.88 5.99 -1.73
N ALA A 267 -7.83 5.31 -2.36
CA ALA A 267 -9.25 5.40 -2.06
C ALA A 267 -9.85 4.01 -1.98
N VAL A 268 -10.58 3.76 -0.90
CA VAL A 268 -11.36 2.55 -0.69
C VAL A 268 -12.82 2.96 -0.51
N SER A 269 -13.72 2.40 -1.32
CA SER A 269 -15.17 2.62 -1.18
C SER A 269 -15.84 1.34 -0.73
N ILE A 270 -16.58 1.41 0.37
CA ILE A 270 -17.29 0.29 1.00
C ILE A 270 -18.78 0.59 0.91
N ASN A 271 -19.55 -0.28 0.25
CA ASN A 271 -20.98 -0.12 0.04
C ASN A 271 -21.35 1.28 -0.51
N GLY A 272 -20.52 1.79 -1.44
CA GLY A 272 -20.69 3.11 -2.06
C GLY A 272 -20.22 4.31 -1.23
N LYS A 273 -19.62 4.10 -0.05
CA LYS A 273 -19.09 5.15 0.82
C LYS A 273 -17.57 5.11 0.89
N LEU A 274 -16.91 6.25 0.71
CA LEU A 274 -15.46 6.35 0.88
C LEU A 274 -15.07 6.11 2.35
N ALA A 275 -14.09 5.24 2.56
CA ALA A 275 -13.53 4.94 3.88
C ALA A 275 -12.78 6.15 4.45
N ARG A 276 -12.09 6.91 3.59
CA ARG A 276 -11.56 8.27 3.79
C ARG A 276 -11.42 8.95 2.42
N SER A 277 -11.55 10.27 2.35
CA SER A 277 -11.29 11.07 1.14
C SER A 277 -10.13 12.04 1.37
N LEU A 278 -9.32 12.27 0.33
CA LEU A 278 -8.57 13.52 0.16
C LEU A 278 -9.54 14.68 -0.09
#